data_AF-A0A4Y3VY58-F1
#
_entry.id   AF-A0A4Y3VY58-F1
#
_cell.length_a   1.000
_cell.length_b   1.000
_cell.length_c   1.000
_cell.angle_alpha   90.00
_cell.angle_beta   90.00
_cell.angle_gamma   90.00
#
_symmetry.space_group_name_H-M   'P 1'
#
loop_
_entity.id
_entity.type
_entity.pdbx_description
1 polymer ?
#
loop_
_entity_poly.entity_id
_entity_poly.type
_entity_poly.pdbx_seq_one_letter_code
_entity_poly.pdbx_strand_id
1 'polypeptide(L)' 'MQTFLAMALFNTGQHHEAMQILLRLLATTSEDPHVRQYRRAIETYAQDLDDTV' A
#
# COMPACT_ATOMS: atom_id res chain seq x y z
N MET A 1 -5.12 -14.50 1.78
CA MET A 1 -5.57 -13.13 1.50
C MET A 1 -4.37 -12.20 1.64
N GLN A 2 -4.19 -11.23 0.73
CA GLN A 2 -3.04 -10.31 0.76
C GLN A 2 -2.97 -9.47 2.05
N THR A 3 -4.12 -9.13 2.64
CA THR A 3 -4.17 -8.44 3.95
C THR A 3 -3.50 -9.23 5.07
N PHE A 4 -3.72 -10.54 5.14
CA PHE A 4 -3.06 -11.39 6.16
C PHE A 4 -1.56 -11.53 5.91
N LEU A 5 -1.13 -11.55 4.64
CA LEU A 5 0.29 -11.53 4.30
C LEU A 5 0.95 -10.23 4.77
N ALA A 6 0.34 -9.07 4.48
CA ALA A 6 0.85 -7.78 4.96
C ALA A 6 0.97 -7.73 6.49
N MET A 7 -0.03 -8.23 7.22
CA MET A 7 0.04 -8.30 8.68
C MET A 7 1.16 -9.22 9.19
N ALA A 8 1.41 -10.36 8.53
CA ALA A 8 2.50 -11.27 8.89
C ALA A 8 3.88 -10.66 8.59
N LEU A 9 4.03 -10.00 7.45
CA LEU A 9 5.26 -9.26 7.09
C LEU A 9 5.53 -8.15 8.10
N PHE A 10 4.50 -7.39 8.48
CA PHE A 10 4.64 -6.36 9.52
C PHE A 10 5.13 -6.95 10.84
N ASN A 11 4.50 -8.02 11.33
CA ASN A 11 4.88 -8.67 12.59
C ASN A 11 6.30 -9.27 12.56
N THR A 12 6.84 -9.54 11.38
CA THR A 12 8.21 -10.07 11.19
C THR A 12 9.24 -8.99 10.86
N GLY A 13 8.86 -7.70 10.96
CA GLY A 13 9.76 -6.56 10.73
C GLY A 13 9.92 -6.16 9.26
N GLN A 14 9.22 -6.83 8.34
CA GLN A 14 9.21 -6.52 6.90
C GLN A 14 8.21 -5.40 6.59
N HIS A 15 8.38 -4.25 7.26
CA HIS A 15 7.42 -3.15 7.21
C HIS A 15 7.26 -2.55 5.81
N HIS A 16 8.35 -2.45 5.05
CA HIS A 16 8.33 -1.89 3.70
C HIS A 16 7.44 -2.72 2.76
N GLU A 17 7.65 -4.04 2.72
CA GLU A 17 6.84 -4.95 1.91
C GLU A 17 5.39 -5.02 2.39
N ALA A 18 5.17 -5.02 3.72
CA ALA A 18 3.83 -4.92 4.29
C ALA A 18 3.10 -3.67 3.81
N MET A 19 3.76 -2.51 3.82
CA MET A 19 3.17 -1.25 3.43
C MET A 19 2.88 -1.17 1.92
N GLN A 20 3.77 -1.72 1.07
CA GLN A 20 3.49 -1.85 -0.36
C GLN A 20 2.20 -2.62 -0.64
N ILE A 21 2.00 -3.75 0.06
CA ILE A 21 0.80 -4.57 -0.12
C ILE A 21 -0.44 -3.81 0.34
N LEU A 22 -0.38 -3.11 1.49
CA LEU A 22 -1.51 -2.34 2.00
C LEU A 22 -1.88 -1.17 1.08
N LEU A 23 -0.90 -0.43 0.55
CA LEU A 23 -1.16 0.68 -0.37
C LEU A 23 -1.74 0.21 -1.70
N ARG A 24 -1.26 -0.92 -2.24
CA ARG A 24 -1.85 -1.54 -3.45
C ARG A 24 -3.28 -2.00 -3.19
N LEU A 25 -3.55 -2.63 -2.05
CA LEU A 25 -4.90 -3.01 -1.65
C LEU A 25 -5.82 -1.80 -1.52
N LEU A 26 -5.34 -0.72 -0.88
CA LEU A 26 -6.07 0.53 -0.74
C LEU A 26 -6.39 1.15 -2.11
N ALA A 27 -5.39 1.28 -2.98
CA ALA A 27 -5.54 1.84 -4.32
C ALA A 27 -6.55 1.03 -5.15
N THR A 28 -6.48 -0.30 -5.10
CA THR A 28 -7.29 -1.18 -5.96
C THR A 28 -8.72 -1.38 -5.49
N THR A 29 -8.95 -1.47 -4.18
CA THR A 29 -10.25 -1.88 -3.61
C THR A 29 -11.10 -0.74 -3.07
N SER A 30 -10.52 0.45 -2.83
CA SER A 30 -11.26 1.55 -2.21
C SER A 30 -12.30 2.17 -3.14
N GLU A 31 -13.47 2.42 -2.57
CA GLU A 31 -14.55 3.21 -3.18
C GLU A 31 -14.56 4.68 -2.72
N ASP A 32 -13.68 5.02 -1.78
CA ASP A 32 -13.54 6.39 -1.28
C ASP A 32 -13.15 7.35 -2.43
N PRO A 33 -13.92 8.42 -2.67
CA PRO A 33 -13.64 9.38 -3.75
C PRO A 33 -12.25 10.03 -3.68
N HIS A 34 -11.74 10.29 -2.47
CA HIS A 34 -10.40 10.85 -2.29
C HIS A 34 -9.32 9.82 -2.60
N VAL A 35 -9.49 8.57 -2.16
CA VAL A 35 -8.55 7.49 -2.51
C VAL A 35 -8.52 7.25 -4.02
N ARG A 36 -9.68 7.30 -4.69
CA ARG A 36 -9.76 7.20 -6.15
C ARG A 36 -9.09 8.38 -6.85
N GLN A 37 -9.28 9.60 -6.35
CA GLN A 37 -8.63 10.81 -6.86
C GLN A 37 -7.09 10.71 -6.78
N TYR A 38 -6.56 10.17 -5.68
CA TYR A 38 -5.12 10.03 -5.46
C TYR A 38 -4.55 8.66 -5.84
N ARG A 39 -5.34 7.78 -6.48
CA ARG A 39 -4.94 6.40 -6.78
C ARG A 39 -3.55 6.31 -7.41
N ARG A 40 -3.27 7.14 -8.41
CA ARG A 40 -1.98 7.15 -9.11
C ARG A 40 -0.82 7.51 -8.17
N ALA A 41 -0.99 8.50 -7.30
CA ALA A 41 0.02 8.87 -6.32
C ALA A 41 0.25 7.75 -5.29
N ILE A 42 -0.82 7.10 -4.84
CA ILE A 42 -0.76 5.94 -3.93
C ILE A 42 -0.03 4.77 -4.61
N GLU A 43 -0.30 4.49 -5.88
CA GLU A 43 0.38 3.43 -6.65
C GLU A 43 1.86 3.73 -6.85
N THR A 44 2.22 4.98 -7.15
CA THR A 44 3.63 5.42 -7.25
C THR A 44 4.35 5.23 -5.92
N TYR A 45 3.78 5.72 -4.82
CA TYR A 45 4.37 5.54 -3.48
C TYR A 45 4.42 4.06 -3.05
N ALA A 46 3.50 3.22 -3.54
CA ALA A 46 3.53 1.77 -3.30
C ALA A 46 4.57 1.02 -4.17
N GLN A 47 5.11 1.65 -5.22
CA GLN A 47 6.23 1.12 -6.00
C GLN A 47 7.57 1.51 -5.37
N ASP A 48 7.66 2.73 -4.86
CA ASP A 48 8.86 3.25 -4.22
C ASP A 48 8.47 4.05 -2.97
N LEU A 49 8.58 3.40 -1.81
CA LEU A 49 8.15 3.95 -0.52
C LEU A 49 9.17 4.95 0.04
N ASP A 50 10.41 4.89 -0.44
CA ASP A 50 11.49 5.77 -0.04
C ASP A 50 11.64 6.97 -1.01
N ASP A 51 10.88 6.98 -2.12
CA ASP A 51 10.82 8.09 -3.07
C ASP A 51 10.10 9.28 -2.42
N THR A 52 10.87 10.06 -1.70
CA THR A 52 10.47 11.33 -1.10
C THR A 52 10.88 12.44 -2.07
N VAL A 53 9.91 12.94 -2.84
CA VAL A 53 10.06 14.13 -3.70
C VAL A 53 10.17 15.40 -2.86
#